data_AF-A0A947RKE0-F1
#
_entry.id   AF-A0A947RKE0-F1
#
_cell.length_a   1.000
_cell.length_b   1.000
_cell.length_c   1.000
_cell.angle_alpha   90.00
_cell.angle_beta   90.00
_cell.angle_gamma   90.00
#
_symmetry.space_group_name_H-M   'P 1'
#
loop_
_entity.id
_entity.type
_entity.pdbx_description
1 polymer ?
#
loop_
_entity_poly.entity_id
_entity_poly.type
_entity_poly.pdbx_seq_one_letter_code
_entity_poly.pdbx_strand_id
1 'polypeptide(L)'
;MRLALIQQHATADKAANLARGLAAARKAAASGAELICFAELAFEPFYPQRPSDGNHLALAETIPGPTTDAFCRLAKELGVVIVPNLYEKQGEQAFDTSPMIDADGRLIGAQRMVHIPDYPGFHEKTYYTPGDLGAPVFSTAVGRIGVAICYDRHYPETMRALALGGADLVLVPQAGAVDEWPEGLFEAEMRVAAFQNGLFVALCNRVGKEEILEFAGGSFVCNPQGEVIARAAQSQDDLLLCDIDLAKNAKSSARTLFFPDRRAELYGDWLGTASTPARAEEPSKDAEVSLRVITEETLRTFLMLSRQMMPGQDKMVAPNAISIAQAHFNDKAWFRGIYANDTAIGFVMLYDDPDKPTYYLWRLMIAGPYQGKGFGRQAILRLIDYVKGRPGATELKASYVSIPGGPGPFYQSLGFEPTGEMDGDEVVIRLKLR
;
A
#
# COMPACT_ATOMS: atom_id res chain seq x y z
N MET A 1 -4.23 23.16 -25.50
CA MET A 1 -5.39 22.26 -25.50
C MET A 1 -6.27 22.55 -24.30
N ARG A 2 -7.56 22.25 -24.35
CA ARG A 2 -8.43 22.22 -23.16
C ARG A 2 -8.65 20.77 -22.69
N LEU A 3 -8.26 20.49 -21.45
CA LEU A 3 -8.42 19.20 -20.78
C LEU A 3 -9.72 19.19 -19.95
N ALA A 4 -10.39 18.05 -19.92
CA ALA A 4 -11.47 17.73 -18.99
C ALA A 4 -11.10 16.53 -18.11
N LEU A 5 -11.27 16.67 -16.79
CA LEU A 5 -11.25 15.56 -15.84
C LEU A 5 -12.69 15.32 -15.35
N ILE A 6 -13.19 14.10 -15.56
CA ILE A 6 -14.53 13.70 -15.14
C ILE A 6 -14.41 12.89 -13.85
N GLN A 7 -14.77 13.55 -12.76
CA GLN A 7 -14.88 12.99 -11.43
C GLN A 7 -16.34 12.59 -11.20
N GLN A 8 -16.59 11.30 -10.95
CA GLN A 8 -17.95 10.80 -10.75
C GLN A 8 -17.98 9.64 -9.76
N HIS A 9 -19.13 9.47 -9.12
CA HIS A 9 -19.43 8.28 -8.34
C HIS A 9 -19.86 7.11 -9.24
N ALA A 10 -19.61 5.89 -8.75
CA ALA A 10 -20.06 4.66 -9.38
C ALA A 10 -21.14 3.98 -8.53
N THR A 11 -22.05 3.27 -9.19
CA THR A 11 -23.04 2.39 -8.55
C THR A 11 -22.87 0.96 -9.07
N ALA A 12 -23.66 0.01 -8.57
CA ALA A 12 -23.66 -1.35 -9.10
C ALA A 12 -24.22 -1.46 -10.54
N ASP A 13 -24.93 -0.44 -11.03
CA ASP A 13 -25.48 -0.42 -12.39
C ASP A 13 -24.45 0.14 -13.39
N LYS A 14 -23.65 -0.77 -13.97
CA LYS A 14 -22.63 -0.41 -14.98
C LYS A 14 -23.22 0.35 -16.18
N ALA A 15 -24.42 -0.02 -16.63
CA ALA A 15 -25.06 0.62 -17.77
C ALA A 15 -25.45 2.08 -17.44
N ALA A 16 -25.99 2.32 -16.25
CA ALA A 16 -26.29 3.67 -15.77
C ALA A 16 -25.00 4.50 -15.58
N ASN A 17 -23.94 3.91 -15.04
CA ASN A 17 -22.65 4.60 -14.88
C ASN A 17 -22.05 4.99 -16.22
N LEU A 18 -22.05 4.07 -17.20
CA LEU A 18 -21.58 4.33 -18.55
C LEU A 18 -22.41 5.43 -19.22
N ALA A 19 -23.74 5.39 -19.10
CA ALA A 19 -24.61 6.43 -19.64
C ALA A 19 -24.29 7.82 -19.05
N ARG A 20 -24.06 7.91 -17.73
CA ARG A 20 -23.61 9.16 -17.08
C ARG A 20 -22.26 9.62 -17.62
N GLY A 21 -21.29 8.71 -17.74
CA GLY A 21 -19.97 9.01 -18.27
C GLY A 21 -19.98 9.52 -19.72
N LEU A 22 -20.76 8.89 -20.60
CA LEU A 22 -20.94 9.33 -21.98
C LEU A 22 -21.61 10.72 -22.05
N ALA A 23 -22.61 10.99 -21.20
CA ALA A 23 -23.24 12.30 -21.12
C ALA A 23 -22.27 13.38 -20.59
N ALA A 24 -21.45 13.06 -19.59
CA ALA A 24 -20.42 13.94 -19.07
C ALA A 24 -19.34 14.26 -20.13
N ALA A 25 -18.91 13.26 -20.91
CA ALA A 25 -17.97 13.46 -22.01
C ALA A 25 -18.55 14.36 -23.11
N ARG A 26 -19.84 14.20 -23.47
CA ARG A 26 -20.53 15.11 -24.41
C ARG A 26 -20.56 16.54 -23.87
N LYS A 27 -20.85 16.72 -22.59
CA LYS A 27 -20.83 18.04 -21.94
C LYS A 27 -19.44 18.66 -21.96
N ALA A 28 -18.41 17.87 -21.69
CA ALA A 28 -17.01 18.30 -21.74
C ALA A 28 -16.61 18.78 -23.15
N ALA A 29 -16.89 17.98 -24.17
CA ALA A 29 -16.63 18.35 -25.57
C ALA A 29 -17.41 19.60 -26.00
N ALA A 30 -18.69 19.72 -25.61
CA ALA A 30 -19.48 20.93 -25.84
C ALA A 30 -18.92 22.17 -25.13
N SER A 31 -18.12 21.98 -24.07
CA SER A 31 -17.39 23.05 -23.37
C SER A 31 -15.99 23.31 -23.93
N GLY A 32 -15.68 22.69 -25.08
CA GLY A 32 -14.44 22.85 -25.83
C GLY A 32 -13.30 21.94 -25.37
N ALA A 33 -13.56 20.90 -24.58
CA ALA A 33 -12.52 19.94 -24.22
C ALA A 33 -12.05 19.15 -25.45
N GLU A 34 -10.73 19.02 -25.60
CA GLU A 34 -10.08 18.26 -26.68
C GLU A 34 -9.54 16.92 -26.16
N LEU A 35 -9.31 16.81 -24.84
CA LEU A 35 -8.90 15.61 -24.11
C LEU A 35 -9.79 15.41 -22.89
N ILE A 36 -10.29 14.20 -22.70
CA ILE A 36 -11.17 13.82 -21.60
C ILE A 36 -10.58 12.62 -20.86
N CYS A 37 -10.40 12.73 -19.55
CA CYS A 37 -9.94 11.64 -18.68
C CYS A 37 -11.00 11.30 -17.63
N PHE A 38 -11.11 10.02 -17.31
CA PHE A 38 -11.94 9.52 -16.21
C PHE A 38 -11.09 9.04 -15.04
N ALA A 39 -11.71 8.92 -13.87
CA ALA A 39 -11.11 8.31 -12.68
C ALA A 39 -10.97 6.77 -12.82
N GLU A 40 -10.24 6.17 -11.89
CA GLU A 40 -10.05 4.73 -11.81
C GLU A 40 -11.38 3.97 -11.61
N LEU A 41 -11.58 2.93 -12.42
CA LEU A 41 -12.79 2.11 -12.50
C LEU A 41 -14.11 2.90 -12.59
N ALA A 42 -14.11 4.10 -13.19
CA ALA A 42 -15.20 5.08 -13.07
C ALA A 42 -16.63 4.60 -13.43
N PHE A 43 -16.78 3.41 -14.01
CA PHE A 43 -18.05 2.85 -14.46
C PHE A 43 -18.55 1.66 -13.61
N GLU A 44 -17.85 1.34 -12.53
CA GLU A 44 -18.18 0.22 -11.64
C GLU A 44 -17.75 0.47 -10.19
N PRO A 45 -18.31 -0.26 -9.21
CA PRO A 45 -17.84 -0.19 -7.83
C PRO A 45 -16.36 -0.53 -7.72
N PHE A 46 -15.67 0.06 -6.74
CA PHE A 46 -14.29 -0.29 -6.46
C PHE A 46 -14.24 -1.62 -5.71
N TYR A 47 -14.19 -2.73 -6.45
CA TYR A 47 -14.23 -4.08 -5.87
C TYR A 47 -13.11 -4.41 -4.86
N PRO A 48 -11.86 -3.92 -5.02
CA PRO A 48 -10.76 -4.24 -4.10
C PRO A 48 -10.86 -3.70 -2.67
N GLN A 49 -12.01 -3.18 -2.25
CA GLN A 49 -12.30 -2.86 -0.84
C GLN A 49 -12.14 -4.07 0.11
N ARG A 50 -12.16 -5.28 -0.43
CA ARG A 50 -11.99 -6.58 0.24
C ARG A 50 -11.24 -7.56 -0.66
N PRO A 51 -10.59 -8.61 -0.12
CA PRO A 51 -10.01 -9.68 -0.95
C PRO A 51 -11.05 -10.34 -1.87
N SER A 52 -10.62 -10.76 -3.06
CA SER A 52 -11.48 -11.48 -4.01
C SER A 52 -11.97 -12.82 -3.45
N ASP A 53 -13.21 -13.19 -3.80
CA ASP A 53 -13.82 -14.50 -3.53
C ASP A 53 -13.47 -15.57 -4.60
N GLY A 54 -12.61 -15.22 -5.55
CA GLY A 54 -12.21 -16.09 -6.66
C GLY A 54 -13.05 -15.94 -7.93
N ASN A 55 -14.10 -15.11 -7.95
CA ASN A 55 -14.95 -14.88 -9.13
C ASN A 55 -14.74 -13.49 -9.76
N HIS A 56 -13.59 -12.85 -9.51
CA HIS A 56 -13.31 -11.48 -9.95
C HIS A 56 -13.30 -11.30 -11.48
N LEU A 57 -12.95 -12.35 -12.25
CA LEU A 57 -12.95 -12.32 -13.72
C LEU A 57 -14.36 -12.17 -14.34
N ALA A 58 -15.42 -12.47 -13.59
CA ALA A 58 -16.79 -12.27 -14.05
C ALA A 58 -17.22 -10.80 -14.00
N LEU A 59 -16.50 -9.97 -13.24
CA LEU A 59 -16.76 -8.54 -13.09
C LEU A 59 -16.09 -7.72 -14.21
N ALA A 60 -14.98 -8.23 -14.76
CA ALA A 60 -14.17 -7.56 -15.78
C ALA A 60 -14.71 -7.73 -17.21
N GLU A 61 -14.35 -6.81 -18.11
CA GLU A 61 -14.67 -6.86 -19.55
C GLU A 61 -13.39 -6.91 -20.42
N THR A 62 -13.50 -7.33 -21.68
CA THR A 62 -12.35 -7.32 -22.59
C THR A 62 -12.04 -5.92 -23.10
N ILE A 63 -10.80 -5.70 -23.53
CA ILE A 63 -10.39 -4.49 -24.24
C ILE A 63 -9.73 -4.91 -25.57
N PRO A 64 -10.33 -4.61 -26.74
CA PRO A 64 -11.62 -3.94 -26.96
C PRO A 64 -12.83 -4.70 -26.38
N GLY A 65 -13.91 -3.96 -26.10
CA GLY A 65 -15.14 -4.46 -25.50
C GLY A 65 -16.23 -3.40 -25.39
N PRO A 66 -17.38 -3.71 -24.76
CA PRO A 66 -18.58 -2.85 -24.77
C PRO A 66 -18.33 -1.39 -24.39
N THR A 67 -17.59 -1.13 -23.31
CA THR A 67 -17.32 0.24 -22.86
C THR A 67 -16.36 0.96 -23.79
N THR A 68 -15.28 0.29 -24.23
CA THR A 68 -14.32 0.91 -25.17
C THR A 68 -14.95 1.17 -26.54
N ASP A 69 -15.82 0.29 -27.04
CA ASP A 69 -16.57 0.51 -28.29
C ASP A 69 -17.48 1.73 -28.21
N ALA A 70 -18.14 1.93 -27.06
CA ALA A 70 -18.98 3.11 -26.82
C ALA A 70 -18.15 4.40 -26.83
N PHE A 71 -17.00 4.41 -26.15
CA PHE A 71 -16.12 5.58 -26.14
C PHE A 71 -15.38 5.80 -27.48
N CYS A 72 -15.04 4.76 -28.24
CA CYS A 72 -14.46 4.89 -29.58
C CYS A 72 -15.43 5.58 -30.54
N ARG A 73 -16.71 5.16 -30.53
CA ARG A 73 -17.77 5.84 -31.31
C ARG A 73 -17.93 7.29 -30.88
N LEU A 74 -17.93 7.56 -29.57
CA LEU A 74 -18.09 8.90 -29.03
C LEU A 74 -16.91 9.82 -29.37
N ALA A 75 -15.68 9.33 -29.21
CA ALA A 75 -14.46 10.07 -29.53
C ALA A 75 -14.48 10.53 -31.00
N LYS A 76 -14.80 9.61 -31.92
CA LYS A 76 -14.96 9.93 -33.36
C LYS A 76 -16.07 10.93 -33.63
N GLU A 77 -17.21 10.79 -32.96
CA GLU A 77 -18.36 11.68 -33.13
C GLU A 77 -18.02 13.11 -32.70
N LEU A 78 -17.30 13.25 -31.58
CA LEU A 78 -17.00 14.54 -30.96
C LEU A 78 -15.66 15.14 -31.42
N GLY A 79 -14.77 14.35 -32.04
CA GLY A 79 -13.44 14.78 -32.43
C GLY A 79 -12.51 15.03 -31.24
N VAL A 80 -12.61 14.22 -30.18
CA VAL A 80 -11.87 14.42 -28.92
C VAL A 80 -11.15 13.14 -28.49
N VAL A 81 -10.01 13.28 -27.83
CA VAL A 81 -9.29 12.16 -27.21
C VAL A 81 -9.97 11.78 -25.91
N ILE A 82 -10.20 10.49 -25.68
CA ILE A 82 -10.86 9.99 -24.46
C ILE A 82 -10.02 8.89 -23.82
N VAL A 83 -9.77 9.02 -22.52
CA VAL A 83 -9.01 8.07 -21.70
C VAL A 83 -9.89 7.58 -20.55
N PRO A 84 -10.69 6.51 -20.74
CA PRO A 84 -11.36 5.84 -19.64
C PRO A 84 -10.36 5.02 -18.81
N ASN A 85 -10.82 4.49 -17.68
CA ASN A 85 -10.12 3.46 -16.92
C ASN A 85 -11.12 2.35 -16.55
N LEU A 86 -10.75 1.10 -16.81
CA LEU A 86 -11.62 -0.07 -16.87
C LEU A 86 -10.99 -1.28 -16.20
N TYR A 87 -11.84 -2.17 -15.71
CA TYR A 87 -11.42 -3.48 -15.24
C TYR A 87 -11.34 -4.47 -16.42
N GLU A 88 -10.12 -4.68 -16.93
CA GLU A 88 -9.85 -5.52 -18.10
C GLU A 88 -9.78 -6.99 -17.74
N LYS A 89 -10.29 -7.88 -18.59
CA LYS A 89 -9.98 -9.30 -18.63
C LYS A 89 -9.24 -9.68 -19.91
N GLN A 90 -8.14 -10.42 -19.75
CA GLN A 90 -7.44 -11.10 -20.84
C GLN A 90 -7.14 -12.56 -20.44
N GLY A 91 -7.88 -13.50 -21.04
CA GLY A 91 -7.79 -14.91 -20.65
C GLY A 91 -8.18 -15.11 -19.18
N GLU A 92 -7.29 -15.73 -18.41
CA GLU A 92 -7.44 -15.96 -16.96
C GLU A 92 -6.83 -14.81 -16.11
N GLN A 93 -6.39 -13.73 -16.74
CA GLN A 93 -5.82 -12.56 -16.07
C GLN A 93 -6.79 -11.39 -16.13
N ALA A 94 -6.70 -10.52 -15.13
CA ALA A 94 -7.43 -9.26 -15.10
C ALA A 94 -6.49 -8.11 -14.74
N PHE A 95 -6.78 -6.91 -15.20
CA PHE A 95 -5.90 -5.75 -15.08
C PHE A 95 -6.70 -4.48 -14.83
N ASP A 96 -6.17 -3.56 -14.02
CA ASP A 96 -6.62 -2.16 -14.04
C ASP A 96 -6.00 -1.46 -15.26
N THR A 97 -6.85 -0.98 -16.18
CA THR A 97 -6.41 -0.59 -17.52
C THR A 97 -7.02 0.72 -17.98
N SER A 98 -6.18 1.60 -18.52
CA SER A 98 -6.58 2.83 -19.22
C SER A 98 -6.37 2.73 -20.72
N PRO A 99 -7.44 2.44 -21.50
CA PRO A 99 -7.45 2.56 -22.96
C PRO A 99 -7.14 3.99 -23.43
N MET A 100 -6.34 4.11 -24.48
CA MET A 100 -6.09 5.38 -25.17
C MET A 100 -6.88 5.43 -26.47
N ILE A 101 -7.91 6.29 -26.53
CA ILE A 101 -8.78 6.45 -27.70
C ILE A 101 -8.51 7.83 -28.30
N ASP A 102 -7.98 7.87 -29.53
CA ASP A 102 -7.66 9.12 -30.21
C ASP A 102 -8.91 9.79 -30.80
N ALA A 103 -8.78 11.05 -31.22
CA ALA A 103 -9.88 11.89 -31.69
C ALA A 103 -10.62 11.37 -32.93
N ASP A 104 -10.02 10.47 -33.70
CA ASP A 104 -10.66 9.78 -34.84
C ASP A 104 -11.44 8.52 -34.43
N GLY A 105 -11.45 8.21 -33.14
CA GLY A 105 -12.08 7.04 -32.52
C GLY A 105 -11.27 5.76 -32.55
N ARG A 106 -10.01 5.79 -32.99
CA ARG A 106 -9.14 4.61 -32.93
C ARG A 106 -8.68 4.36 -31.49
N LEU A 107 -8.81 3.12 -31.03
CA LEU A 107 -8.07 2.63 -29.88
C LEU A 107 -6.60 2.44 -30.29
N ILE A 108 -5.71 3.33 -29.84
CA ILE A 108 -4.29 3.34 -30.23
C ILE A 108 -3.38 2.61 -29.24
N GLY A 109 -3.93 2.12 -28.14
CA GLY A 109 -3.25 1.28 -27.15
C GLY A 109 -3.90 1.40 -25.77
N ALA A 110 -3.21 0.94 -24.73
CA ALA A 110 -3.65 1.04 -23.35
C ALA A 110 -2.46 1.05 -22.39
N GLN A 111 -2.66 1.57 -21.18
CA GLN A 111 -1.78 1.37 -20.04
C GLN A 111 -2.43 0.37 -19.07
N ARG A 112 -1.67 -0.60 -18.57
CA ARG A 112 -2.07 -1.46 -17.46
C ARG A 112 -1.30 -1.07 -16.21
N MET A 113 -1.98 -0.99 -15.08
CA MET A 113 -1.37 -0.60 -13.80
C MET A 113 -0.23 -1.55 -13.45
N VAL A 114 0.96 -1.02 -13.21
CA VAL A 114 2.17 -1.84 -13.03
C VAL A 114 2.35 -2.21 -11.57
N HIS A 115 2.15 -1.25 -10.68
CA HIS A 115 2.35 -1.43 -9.25
C HIS A 115 1.01 -1.70 -8.57
N ILE A 116 0.81 -2.93 -8.10
CA ILE A 116 -0.47 -3.34 -7.51
C ILE A 116 -0.42 -3.23 -5.98
N PRO A 117 -1.23 -2.36 -5.35
CA PRO A 117 -1.28 -2.22 -3.90
C PRO A 117 -1.95 -3.42 -3.22
N ASP A 118 -1.59 -3.62 -1.96
CA ASP A 118 -2.30 -4.56 -1.08
C ASP A 118 -2.21 -4.07 0.37
N TYR A 119 -3.26 -3.40 0.83
CA TYR A 119 -3.40 -2.90 2.20
C TYR A 119 -4.89 -2.75 2.54
N PRO A 120 -5.27 -2.53 3.82
CA PRO A 120 -6.69 -2.43 4.19
C PRO A 120 -7.46 -1.43 3.33
N GLY A 121 -8.53 -1.90 2.68
CA GLY A 121 -9.36 -1.12 1.74
C GLY A 121 -8.90 -1.18 0.28
N PHE A 122 -7.70 -1.69 0.00
CA PHE A 122 -7.07 -1.71 -1.32
C PHE A 122 -6.36 -3.06 -1.55
N HIS A 123 -7.15 -4.13 -1.68
CA HIS A 123 -6.70 -5.53 -1.84
C HIS A 123 -6.51 -5.93 -3.31
N GLU A 124 -5.91 -5.04 -4.08
CA GLU A 124 -5.88 -5.12 -5.54
C GLU A 124 -5.11 -6.33 -6.08
N LYS A 125 -4.11 -6.84 -5.35
CA LYS A 125 -3.36 -8.05 -5.76
C LYS A 125 -4.21 -9.31 -5.90
N THR A 126 -5.41 -9.33 -5.32
CA THR A 126 -6.35 -10.45 -5.47
C THR A 126 -7.31 -10.29 -6.66
N TYR A 127 -7.26 -9.15 -7.36
CA TYR A 127 -8.07 -8.83 -8.54
C TYR A 127 -7.19 -8.62 -9.77
N TYR A 128 -6.05 -7.94 -9.64
CA TYR A 128 -5.24 -7.48 -10.75
C TYR A 128 -3.92 -8.24 -10.86
N THR A 129 -3.61 -8.65 -12.08
CA THR A 129 -2.27 -9.03 -12.50
C THR A 129 -1.46 -7.74 -12.71
N PRO A 130 -0.18 -7.68 -12.28
CA PRO A 130 0.69 -6.56 -12.61
C PRO A 130 0.79 -6.33 -14.12
N GLY A 131 0.69 -5.07 -14.55
CA GLY A 131 0.73 -4.68 -15.94
C GLY A 131 2.02 -5.07 -16.66
N ASP A 132 1.87 -5.47 -17.92
CA ASP A 132 2.93 -6.04 -18.77
C ASP A 132 3.28 -5.17 -19.98
N LEU A 133 2.71 -3.96 -20.08
CA LEU A 133 2.88 -3.03 -21.20
C LEU A 133 3.98 -1.98 -20.98
N GLY A 134 4.62 -1.98 -19.80
CA GLY A 134 5.65 -1.02 -19.43
C GLY A 134 5.09 0.39 -19.16
N ALA A 135 5.73 1.41 -19.74
CA ALA A 135 5.36 2.82 -19.62
C ALA A 135 5.21 3.48 -21.01
N PRO A 136 4.20 3.08 -21.81
CA PRO A 136 3.97 3.59 -23.15
C PRO A 136 3.57 5.08 -23.12
N VAL A 137 4.00 5.79 -24.17
CA VAL A 137 3.59 7.18 -24.45
C VAL A 137 2.89 7.21 -25.80
N PHE A 138 1.66 7.70 -25.82
CA PHE A 138 0.80 7.70 -26.98
C PHE A 138 0.85 9.04 -27.69
N SER A 139 1.12 9.04 -28.99
CA SER A 139 0.97 10.24 -29.81
C SER A 139 -0.48 10.38 -30.24
N THR A 140 -1.16 11.43 -29.78
CA THR A 140 -2.57 11.70 -30.04
C THR A 140 -2.74 12.98 -30.84
N ALA A 141 -3.97 13.30 -31.23
CA ALA A 141 -4.32 14.57 -31.88
C ALA A 141 -3.96 15.83 -31.04
N VAL A 142 -3.77 15.69 -29.72
CA VAL A 142 -3.57 16.83 -28.80
C VAL A 142 -2.20 16.87 -28.13
N GLY A 143 -1.34 15.88 -28.36
CA GLY A 143 0.00 15.81 -27.79
C GLY A 143 0.43 14.39 -27.42
N ARG A 144 1.59 14.26 -26.76
CA ARG A 144 2.09 12.96 -26.29
C ARG A 144 1.60 12.68 -24.87
N ILE A 145 0.75 11.68 -24.71
CA ILE A 145 0.07 11.39 -23.44
C ILE A 145 0.63 10.11 -22.83
N GLY A 146 1.01 10.18 -21.55
CA GLY A 146 1.29 9.03 -20.70
C GLY A 146 0.19 8.83 -19.66
N VAL A 147 0.10 7.63 -19.09
CA VAL A 147 -0.83 7.33 -17.98
C VAL A 147 -0.06 6.64 -16.86
N ALA A 148 -0.25 7.10 -15.62
CA ALA A 148 0.20 6.42 -14.41
C ALA A 148 -1.03 6.14 -13.55
N ILE A 149 -1.48 4.88 -13.51
CA ILE A 149 -2.75 4.52 -12.88
C ILE A 149 -2.54 4.45 -11.37
N CYS A 150 -3.29 5.28 -10.65
CA CYS A 150 -3.39 5.30 -9.20
C CYS A 150 -2.03 5.05 -8.53
N TYR A 151 -1.80 3.86 -7.97
CA TYR A 151 -0.63 3.50 -7.20
C TYR A 151 0.70 3.67 -7.96
N ASP A 152 0.69 3.60 -9.30
CA ASP A 152 1.86 3.88 -10.14
C ASP A 152 2.46 5.27 -9.89
N ARG A 153 1.64 6.23 -9.41
CA ARG A 153 2.05 7.61 -9.09
C ARG A 153 3.09 7.69 -7.97
N HIS A 154 3.09 6.70 -7.08
CA HIS A 154 3.99 6.64 -5.92
C HIS A 154 5.43 6.27 -6.28
N TYR A 155 5.65 5.83 -7.51
CA TYR A 155 6.92 5.35 -8.01
C TYR A 155 7.50 6.43 -8.91
N PRO A 156 8.49 7.22 -8.44
CA PRO A 156 9.15 8.23 -9.27
C PRO A 156 9.67 7.66 -10.59
N GLU A 157 10.00 6.37 -10.62
CA GLU A 157 10.40 5.59 -11.79
C GLU A 157 9.34 5.62 -12.88
N THR A 158 8.05 5.43 -12.57
CA THR A 158 6.95 5.49 -13.54
C THR A 158 6.89 6.87 -14.18
N MET A 159 6.83 7.91 -13.34
CA MET A 159 6.72 9.30 -13.81
C MET A 159 7.94 9.70 -14.65
N ARG A 160 9.14 9.25 -14.23
CA ARG A 160 10.38 9.47 -14.97
C ARG A 160 10.41 8.71 -16.30
N ALA A 161 9.95 7.46 -16.32
CA ALA A 161 9.91 6.63 -17.53
C ALA A 161 9.00 7.26 -18.58
N LEU A 162 7.80 7.72 -18.21
CA LEU A 162 6.90 8.43 -19.10
C LEU A 162 7.52 9.74 -19.63
N ALA A 163 8.17 10.52 -18.75
CA ALA A 163 8.82 11.77 -19.13
C ALA A 163 9.99 11.58 -20.12
N LEU A 164 10.76 10.49 -19.94
CA LEU A 164 11.85 10.09 -20.84
C LEU A 164 11.33 9.47 -22.14
N GLY A 165 10.19 8.78 -22.07
CA GLY A 165 9.40 8.35 -23.24
C GLY A 165 8.77 9.53 -24.00
N GLY A 166 8.99 10.76 -23.55
CA GLY A 166 8.57 11.98 -24.22
C GLY A 166 7.11 12.36 -23.97
N ALA A 167 6.51 11.96 -22.84
CA ALA A 167 5.20 12.45 -22.47
C ALA A 167 5.22 13.97 -22.24
N ASP A 168 4.22 14.65 -22.79
CA ASP A 168 3.92 16.07 -22.56
C ASP A 168 2.96 16.26 -21.39
N LEU A 169 2.04 15.32 -21.21
CA LEU A 169 1.05 15.26 -20.15
C LEU A 169 0.97 13.83 -19.62
N VAL A 170 0.94 13.68 -18.30
CA VAL A 170 0.65 12.40 -17.63
C VAL A 170 -0.72 12.49 -16.96
N LEU A 171 -1.62 11.59 -17.34
CA LEU A 171 -2.91 11.41 -16.69
C LEU A 171 -2.76 10.42 -15.54
N VAL A 172 -3.43 10.70 -14.42
CA VAL A 172 -3.44 9.86 -13.22
C VAL A 172 -4.89 9.55 -12.83
N PRO A 173 -5.53 8.55 -13.46
CA PRO A 173 -6.79 7.99 -12.97
C PRO A 173 -6.59 7.41 -11.58
N GLN A 174 -7.46 7.73 -10.63
CA GLN A 174 -7.29 7.35 -9.22
C GLN A 174 -8.63 7.06 -8.53
N ALA A 175 -8.62 6.10 -7.59
CA ALA A 175 -9.65 5.84 -6.59
C ALA A 175 -9.11 6.11 -5.17
N GLY A 176 -8.80 7.37 -4.86
CA GLY A 176 -8.21 7.80 -3.59
C GLY A 176 -9.27 8.06 -2.54
N ALA A 177 -9.10 7.44 -1.37
CA ALA A 177 -10.05 7.53 -0.27
C ALA A 177 -9.78 8.75 0.63
N VAL A 178 -10.83 9.19 1.34
CA VAL A 178 -10.71 10.15 2.45
C VAL A 178 -9.79 9.56 3.52
N ASP A 179 -8.91 10.40 4.06
CA ASP A 179 -7.94 10.05 5.12
C ASP A 179 -6.98 8.89 4.80
N GLU A 180 -6.86 8.52 3.52
CA GLU A 180 -5.95 7.45 3.10
C GLU A 180 -4.48 7.80 3.38
N TRP A 181 -4.12 9.09 3.26
CA TRP A 181 -2.77 9.61 3.49
C TRP A 181 -2.82 10.94 4.24
N PRO A 182 -1.70 11.37 4.85
CA PRO A 182 -1.62 12.67 5.51
C PRO A 182 -2.08 13.82 4.60
N GLU A 183 -2.77 14.79 5.20
CA GLU A 183 -3.31 15.94 4.47
C GLU A 183 -2.21 16.63 3.64
N GLY A 184 -2.53 16.89 2.37
CA GLY A 184 -1.63 17.56 1.43
C GLY A 184 -0.54 16.68 0.81
N LEU A 185 -0.32 15.44 1.29
CA LEU A 185 0.78 14.60 0.79
C LEU A 185 0.61 14.23 -0.68
N PHE A 186 -0.61 13.88 -1.11
CA PHE A 186 -0.91 13.60 -2.51
C PHE A 186 -0.71 14.79 -3.44
N GLU A 187 -1.11 15.98 -2.99
CA GLU A 187 -0.87 17.20 -3.78
C GLU A 187 0.63 17.44 -3.91
N ALA A 188 1.37 17.33 -2.81
CA ALA A 188 2.82 17.49 -2.81
C ALA A 188 3.50 16.49 -3.76
N GLU A 189 3.08 15.23 -3.74
CA GLU A 189 3.58 14.18 -4.62
C GLU A 189 3.42 14.54 -6.09
N MET A 190 2.21 14.93 -6.53
CA MET A 190 1.95 15.30 -7.92
C MET A 190 2.66 16.57 -8.34
N ARG A 191 2.75 17.56 -7.46
CA ARG A 191 3.50 18.79 -7.71
C ARG A 191 4.99 18.50 -7.90
N VAL A 192 5.57 17.66 -7.05
CA VAL A 192 6.98 17.23 -7.15
C VAL A 192 7.20 16.43 -8.42
N ALA A 193 6.31 15.48 -8.75
CA ALA A 193 6.41 14.69 -9.97
C ALA A 193 6.35 15.55 -11.23
N ALA A 194 5.44 16.53 -11.28
CA ALA A 194 5.33 17.49 -12.38
C ALA A 194 6.60 18.34 -12.51
N PHE A 195 7.08 18.90 -11.39
CA PHE A 195 8.27 19.74 -11.34
C PHE A 195 9.55 18.99 -11.75
N GLN A 196 9.79 17.80 -11.21
CA GLN A 196 11.01 17.01 -11.48
C GLN A 196 11.09 16.48 -12.91
N ASN A 197 9.94 16.32 -13.57
CA ASN A 197 9.84 15.74 -14.91
C ASN A 197 9.53 16.77 -16.00
N GLY A 198 9.14 18.00 -15.64
CA GLY A 198 8.92 19.08 -16.61
C GLY A 198 7.76 18.79 -17.56
N LEU A 199 6.65 18.32 -17.01
CA LEU A 199 5.44 17.93 -17.72
C LEU A 199 4.20 18.35 -16.93
N PHE A 200 3.06 18.43 -17.61
CA PHE A 200 1.78 18.57 -16.94
C PHE A 200 1.39 17.23 -16.31
N VAL A 201 0.78 17.27 -15.13
CA VAL A 201 0.20 16.09 -14.47
C VAL A 201 -1.26 16.40 -14.18
N ALA A 202 -2.17 15.51 -14.56
CA ALA A 202 -3.58 15.68 -14.33
C ALA A 202 -4.16 14.45 -13.62
N LEU A 203 -4.53 14.64 -12.36
CA LEU A 203 -5.03 13.59 -11.48
C LEU A 203 -6.55 13.64 -11.44
N CYS A 204 -7.19 12.55 -11.88
CA CYS A 204 -8.63 12.39 -11.93
C CYS A 204 -9.06 11.38 -10.86
N ASN A 205 -9.62 11.87 -9.77
CA ASN A 205 -10.00 11.04 -8.63
C ASN A 205 -11.50 10.72 -8.63
N ARG A 206 -11.86 9.54 -8.12
CA ARG A 206 -13.25 9.11 -7.86
C ARG A 206 -13.87 9.90 -6.69
N VAL A 207 -15.19 9.94 -6.64
CA VAL A 207 -15.98 10.42 -5.49
C VAL A 207 -17.03 9.42 -5.04
N GLY A 208 -17.58 9.66 -3.86
CA GLY A 208 -18.76 8.98 -3.36
C GLY A 208 -18.42 7.91 -2.33
N LYS A 209 -19.43 7.58 -1.53
CA LYS A 209 -19.32 6.55 -0.51
C LYS A 209 -19.69 5.19 -1.08
N GLU A 210 -18.81 4.23 -0.83
CA GLU A 210 -19.04 2.81 -1.07
C GLU A 210 -19.06 2.04 0.25
N GLU A 211 -19.04 0.71 0.19
CA GLU A 211 -19.30 -0.16 1.33
C GLU A 211 -18.28 0.04 2.47
N ILE A 212 -17.01 0.18 2.12
CA ILE A 212 -15.88 0.29 3.07
C ILE A 212 -15.20 1.65 2.96
N LEU A 213 -15.06 2.18 1.75
CA LEU A 213 -14.35 3.43 1.47
C LEU A 213 -15.31 4.58 1.13
N GLU A 214 -14.85 5.80 1.41
CA GLU A 214 -15.40 7.03 0.85
C GLU A 214 -14.32 7.71 0.03
N PHE A 215 -14.61 7.99 -1.25
CA PHE A 215 -13.63 8.57 -2.18
C PHE A 215 -13.66 10.10 -2.15
N ALA A 216 -12.48 10.70 -2.06
CA ALA A 216 -12.33 12.12 -1.71
C ALA A 216 -12.62 13.08 -2.86
N GLY A 217 -12.52 12.64 -4.12
CA GLY A 217 -12.53 13.53 -5.28
C GLY A 217 -11.36 14.49 -5.24
N GLY A 218 -11.65 15.77 -5.46
CA GLY A 218 -10.65 16.83 -5.44
C GLY A 218 -9.64 16.73 -6.59
N SER A 219 -10.04 16.16 -7.72
CA SER A 219 -9.25 16.06 -8.96
C SER A 219 -8.56 17.38 -9.29
N PHE A 220 -7.32 17.35 -9.80
CA PHE A 220 -6.55 18.59 -10.02
C PHE A 220 -5.49 18.45 -11.12
N VAL A 221 -5.01 19.60 -11.59
CA VAL A 221 -3.98 19.68 -12.63
C VAL A 221 -2.78 20.46 -12.10
N CYS A 222 -1.59 19.89 -12.26
CA CYS A 222 -0.31 20.55 -12.01
C CYS A 222 0.38 20.94 -13.31
N ASN A 223 0.98 22.14 -13.33
CA ASN A 223 1.84 22.58 -14.42
C ASN A 223 3.29 22.07 -14.24
N PRO A 224 4.17 22.24 -15.24
CA PRO A 224 5.57 21.81 -15.19
C PRO A 224 6.44 22.49 -14.12
N GLN A 225 5.94 23.52 -13.45
CA GLN A 225 6.58 24.19 -12.32
C GLN A 225 6.12 23.61 -10.97
N GLY A 226 5.21 22.64 -10.97
CA GLY A 226 4.63 22.05 -9.77
C GLY A 226 3.55 22.93 -9.13
N GLU A 227 2.97 23.87 -9.87
CA GLU A 227 1.84 24.68 -9.40
C GLU A 227 0.52 23.99 -9.74
N VAL A 228 -0.42 23.95 -8.80
CA VAL A 228 -1.78 23.49 -9.06
C VAL A 228 -2.54 24.61 -9.76
N ILE A 229 -2.96 24.37 -11.01
CA ILE A 229 -3.58 25.38 -11.87
C ILE A 229 -5.10 25.21 -12.03
N ALA A 230 -5.65 24.08 -11.58
CA ALA A 230 -7.08 23.80 -11.56
C ALA A 230 -7.38 22.71 -10.53
N ARG A 231 -8.56 22.78 -9.88
CA ARG A 231 -9.01 21.83 -8.86
C ARG A 231 -10.54 21.68 -8.88
N ALA A 232 -11.02 20.45 -8.83
CA ALA A 232 -12.42 20.07 -8.69
C ALA A 232 -12.88 20.15 -7.22
N ALA A 233 -14.19 20.16 -7.02
CA ALA A 233 -14.78 19.99 -5.70
C ALA A 233 -14.39 18.64 -5.06
N GLN A 234 -14.47 18.57 -3.74
CA GLN A 234 -14.33 17.32 -2.98
C GLN A 234 -15.71 16.65 -2.82
N SER A 235 -15.71 15.33 -2.67
CA SER A 235 -16.88 14.51 -2.27
C SER A 235 -18.14 14.61 -3.16
N GLN A 236 -18.05 15.18 -4.37
CA GLN A 236 -19.19 15.28 -5.30
C GLN A 236 -18.75 15.14 -6.76
N ASP A 237 -19.68 14.71 -7.62
CA ASP A 237 -19.44 14.65 -9.07
C ASP A 237 -19.06 16.03 -9.59
N ASP A 238 -18.04 16.08 -10.46
CA ASP A 238 -17.54 17.33 -11.02
C ASP A 238 -16.95 17.13 -12.42
N LEU A 239 -17.00 18.19 -13.22
CA LEU A 239 -16.36 18.29 -14.53
C LEU A 239 -15.36 19.43 -14.47
N LEU A 240 -14.09 19.09 -14.23
CA LEU A 240 -13.01 20.09 -14.19
C LEU A 240 -12.52 20.36 -15.60
N LEU A 241 -12.60 21.62 -16.04
CA LEU A 241 -12.01 22.08 -17.30
C LEU A 241 -10.72 22.88 -17.01
N CYS A 242 -9.67 22.60 -17.76
CA CYS A 242 -8.38 23.28 -17.61
C CYS A 242 -7.74 23.56 -18.97
N ASP A 243 -7.38 24.82 -19.22
CA ASP A 243 -6.60 25.20 -20.40
C ASP A 243 -5.10 24.96 -20.14
N ILE A 244 -4.49 24.16 -21.00
CA ILE A 244 -3.10 23.72 -20.89
C ILE A 244 -2.31 24.15 -22.13
N ASP A 245 -1.16 24.77 -21.90
CA ASP A 245 -0.17 25.12 -22.92
C ASP A 245 1.06 24.21 -22.78
N LEU A 246 1.10 23.14 -23.59
CA LEU A 246 2.20 22.17 -23.59
C LEU A 246 3.56 22.79 -23.95
N ALA A 247 3.60 23.94 -24.63
CA ALA A 247 4.86 24.61 -24.96
C ALA A 247 5.63 25.06 -23.71
N LYS A 248 4.97 25.16 -22.55
CA LYS A 248 5.61 25.44 -21.26
C LYS A 248 6.54 24.31 -20.79
N ASN A 249 6.33 23.07 -21.23
CA ASN A 249 7.18 21.93 -20.87
C ASN A 249 8.64 22.18 -21.23
N ALA A 250 8.89 22.64 -22.47
CA ALA A 250 10.23 22.88 -23.01
C ALA A 250 11.02 23.94 -22.24
N LYS A 251 10.32 24.86 -21.54
CA LYS A 251 10.91 25.94 -20.75
C LYS A 251 11.01 25.61 -19.25
N SER A 252 10.57 24.42 -18.83
CA SER A 252 10.61 24.02 -17.43
C SER A 252 12.04 23.83 -16.92
N SER A 253 12.24 24.00 -15.61
CA SER A 253 13.52 23.75 -14.95
C SER A 253 14.00 22.33 -15.18
N ALA A 254 13.10 21.35 -15.19
CA ALA A 254 13.46 19.98 -15.50
C ALA A 254 14.05 19.82 -16.90
N ARG A 255 13.39 20.33 -17.94
CA ARG A 255 13.89 20.17 -19.32
C ARG A 255 15.18 20.95 -19.59
N THR A 256 15.36 22.09 -18.93
CA THR A 256 16.49 23.00 -19.18
C THR A 256 17.70 22.78 -18.26
N LEU A 257 17.48 22.30 -17.04
CA LEU A 257 18.54 22.14 -16.02
C LEU A 257 18.73 20.68 -15.59
N PHE A 258 17.65 19.93 -15.32
CA PHE A 258 17.79 18.63 -14.66
C PHE A 258 18.06 17.47 -15.63
N PHE A 259 17.38 17.46 -16.78
CA PHE A 259 17.49 16.38 -17.76
C PHE A 259 18.88 16.27 -18.40
N PRO A 260 19.54 17.38 -18.79
CA PRO A 260 20.90 17.34 -19.32
C PRO A 260 21.92 16.75 -18.34
N ASP A 261 21.72 16.96 -17.03
CA ASP A 261 22.65 16.55 -15.98
C ASP A 261 22.41 15.12 -15.46
N ARG A 262 21.46 14.39 -16.06
CA ARG A 262 21.20 12.99 -15.71
C ARG A 262 22.41 12.11 -15.98
N ARG A 263 22.66 11.16 -15.07
CA ARG A 263 23.75 10.18 -15.14
C ARG A 263 23.17 8.79 -15.38
N ALA A 264 22.55 8.60 -16.56
CA ALA A 264 21.79 7.40 -16.89
C ALA A 264 22.61 6.10 -16.80
N GLU A 265 23.92 6.20 -17.04
CA GLU A 265 24.87 5.10 -16.93
C GLU A 265 25.04 4.56 -15.49
N LEU A 266 24.66 5.33 -14.46
CA LEU A 266 24.73 4.90 -13.07
C LEU A 266 23.44 4.21 -12.60
N TYR A 267 22.29 4.59 -13.17
CA TYR A 267 20.99 4.21 -12.63
C TYR A 267 20.68 2.73 -12.77
N GLY A 268 21.22 2.06 -13.79
CA GLY A 268 21.07 0.61 -13.97
C GLY A 268 21.67 -0.18 -12.82
N ASP A 269 22.78 0.28 -12.23
CA ASP A 269 23.41 -0.38 -11.09
C ASP A 269 22.66 -0.11 -9.78
N TRP A 270 22.04 1.07 -9.65
CA TRP A 270 21.28 1.45 -8.45
C TRP A 270 19.88 0.80 -8.41
N LEU A 271 19.25 0.69 -9.58
CA LEU A 271 17.88 0.18 -9.75
C LEU A 271 17.86 -1.23 -10.35
N GLY A 272 19.03 -1.85 -10.52
CA GLY A 272 19.17 -3.20 -11.06
C GLY A 272 18.46 -4.26 -10.22
N THR A 273 18.56 -5.52 -10.63
CA THR A 273 17.75 -6.67 -10.13
C THR A 273 18.01 -7.07 -8.66
N ALA A 274 18.49 -6.17 -7.80
CA ALA A 274 18.38 -6.36 -6.37
C ALA A 274 16.89 -6.58 -6.07
N SER A 275 16.54 -7.79 -5.66
CA SER A 275 15.17 -8.15 -5.31
C SER A 275 14.62 -7.09 -4.36
N THR A 276 13.56 -6.38 -4.75
CA THR A 276 12.71 -5.67 -3.81
C THR A 276 12.46 -6.65 -2.66
N PRO A 277 12.83 -6.34 -1.41
CA PRO A 277 12.52 -7.25 -0.32
C PRO A 277 11.03 -7.52 -0.41
N ALA A 278 10.66 -8.79 -0.68
CA ALA A 278 9.27 -9.18 -0.64
C ALA A 278 8.76 -8.71 0.72
N ARG A 279 7.67 -7.93 0.72
CA ARG A 279 6.98 -7.57 1.96
C ARG A 279 6.77 -8.89 2.68
N ALA A 280 7.41 -9.05 3.85
CA ALA A 280 7.58 -10.37 4.48
C ALA A 280 6.24 -11.11 4.43
N GLU A 281 6.18 -12.18 3.63
CA GLU A 281 4.99 -13.01 3.56
C GLU A 281 4.62 -13.39 4.98
N GLU A 282 3.33 -13.31 5.32
CA GLU A 282 2.91 -13.72 6.65
C GLU A 282 3.39 -15.16 6.88
N PRO A 283 4.19 -15.43 7.92
CA PRO A 283 4.71 -16.75 8.15
C PRO A 283 3.54 -17.72 8.37
N SER A 284 3.60 -18.87 7.70
CA SER A 284 2.59 -19.93 7.86
C SER A 284 2.55 -20.43 9.31
N LYS A 285 1.45 -21.09 9.71
CA LYS A 285 1.35 -21.67 11.07
C LYS A 285 2.41 -22.73 11.36
N ASP A 286 2.98 -23.32 10.32
CA ASP A 286 4.03 -24.35 10.39
C ASP A 286 5.44 -23.74 10.35
N ALA A 287 5.58 -22.42 10.31
CA ALA A 287 6.86 -21.74 10.31
C ALA A 287 7.68 -22.08 11.57
N GLU A 288 8.98 -22.28 11.39
CA GLU A 288 9.87 -22.65 12.47
C GLU A 288 10.12 -21.44 13.38
N VAL A 289 9.73 -21.56 14.66
CA VAL A 289 10.04 -20.52 15.65
C VAL A 289 11.44 -20.69 16.22
N SER A 290 12.22 -19.60 16.15
CA SER A 290 13.59 -19.53 16.69
C SER A 290 13.82 -18.26 17.52
N LEU A 291 14.75 -18.35 18.48
CA LEU A 291 15.15 -17.23 19.35
C LEU A 291 16.54 -16.74 18.93
N ARG A 292 16.64 -15.55 18.34
CA ARG A 292 17.89 -15.03 17.74
C ARG A 292 18.38 -13.77 18.44
N VAL A 293 19.69 -13.52 18.40
CA VAL A 293 20.28 -12.31 18.95
C VAL A 293 19.77 -11.10 18.18
N ILE A 294 19.39 -10.03 18.89
CA ILE A 294 19.08 -8.74 18.27
C ILE A 294 20.40 -8.02 18.02
N THR A 295 20.64 -7.68 16.76
CA THR A 295 21.82 -6.99 16.26
C THR A 295 21.52 -5.51 16.00
N GLU A 296 22.54 -4.71 15.72
CA GLU A 296 22.37 -3.32 15.27
C GLU A 296 21.41 -3.22 14.07
N GLU A 297 21.57 -4.10 13.09
CA GLU A 297 20.76 -4.15 11.87
C GLU A 297 19.29 -4.49 12.15
N THR A 298 19.03 -5.36 13.13
CA THR A 298 17.68 -5.87 13.43
C THR A 298 16.97 -5.10 14.54
N LEU A 299 17.69 -4.24 15.28
CA LEU A 299 17.17 -3.48 16.42
C LEU A 299 15.90 -2.70 16.03
N ARG A 300 15.97 -1.92 14.94
CA ARG A 300 14.85 -1.07 14.50
C ARG A 300 13.58 -1.89 14.26
N THR A 301 13.71 -3.09 13.67
CA THR A 301 12.59 -4.01 13.44
C THR A 301 11.91 -4.38 14.75
N PHE A 302 12.67 -4.80 15.77
CA PHE A 302 12.09 -5.16 17.06
C PHE A 302 11.49 -3.98 17.81
N LEU A 303 12.03 -2.76 17.66
CA LEU A 303 11.41 -1.56 18.23
C LEU A 303 10.03 -1.28 17.61
N MET A 304 9.89 -1.51 16.30
CA MET A 304 8.66 -1.25 15.57
C MET A 304 7.56 -2.28 15.83
N LEU A 305 7.91 -3.52 16.20
CA LEU A 305 6.92 -4.55 16.56
C LEU A 305 6.01 -4.13 17.73
N SER A 306 6.51 -3.32 18.67
CA SER A 306 5.68 -2.79 19.76
C SER A 306 4.56 -1.86 19.28
N ARG A 307 4.65 -1.28 18.07
CA ARG A 307 3.57 -0.47 17.48
C ARG A 307 2.44 -1.31 16.89
N GLN A 308 2.65 -2.62 16.77
CA GLN A 308 1.66 -3.56 16.24
C GLN A 308 0.91 -4.29 17.37
N MET A 309 1.06 -3.87 18.63
CA MET A 309 0.35 -4.47 19.75
C MET A 309 -1.15 -4.15 19.68
N MET A 310 -2.00 -5.09 20.09
CA MET A 310 -3.44 -4.86 20.12
C MET A 310 -3.80 -3.85 21.22
N PRO A 311 -4.89 -3.07 21.05
CA PRO A 311 -5.34 -2.11 22.07
C PRO A 311 -5.49 -2.75 23.46
N GLY A 312 -4.91 -2.14 24.49
CA GLY A 312 -4.94 -2.62 25.87
C GLY A 312 -3.75 -3.51 26.29
N GLN A 313 -2.93 -3.98 25.34
CA GLN A 313 -1.71 -4.73 25.67
C GLN A 313 -0.54 -3.86 26.10
N ASP A 314 -0.56 -2.57 25.77
CA ASP A 314 0.38 -1.56 26.25
C ASP A 314 0.40 -1.46 27.79
N LYS A 315 -0.69 -1.89 28.43
CA LYS A 315 -0.82 -2.00 29.90
C LYS A 315 -0.31 -3.31 30.49
N MET A 316 -0.02 -4.32 29.65
CA MET A 316 0.38 -5.66 30.07
C MET A 316 1.86 -5.95 29.82
N VAL A 317 2.46 -5.38 28.78
CA VAL A 317 3.87 -5.61 28.43
C VAL A 317 4.52 -4.29 28.04
N ALA A 318 5.67 -3.98 28.63
CA ALA A 318 6.43 -2.79 28.29
C ALA A 318 6.93 -2.86 26.82
N PRO A 319 6.99 -1.71 26.11
CA PRO A 319 7.59 -1.66 24.78
C PRO A 319 9.00 -2.26 24.73
N ASN A 320 9.37 -2.83 23.59
CA ASN A 320 10.67 -3.46 23.39
C ASN A 320 11.82 -2.46 23.63
N ALA A 321 11.62 -1.18 23.31
CA ALA A 321 12.58 -0.11 23.60
C ALA A 321 12.91 -0.04 25.09
N ILE A 322 11.89 -0.08 25.95
CA ILE A 322 12.05 -0.02 27.41
C ILE A 322 12.70 -1.32 27.90
N SER A 323 12.23 -2.46 27.42
CA SER A 323 12.76 -3.77 27.84
C SER A 323 14.25 -3.94 27.49
N ILE A 324 14.65 -3.55 26.28
CA ILE A 324 16.07 -3.57 25.86
C ILE A 324 16.89 -2.56 26.68
N ALA A 325 16.37 -1.35 26.90
CA ALA A 325 17.07 -0.38 27.75
C ALA A 325 17.27 -0.91 29.18
N GLN A 326 16.25 -1.51 29.80
CA GLN A 326 16.35 -2.13 31.12
C GLN A 326 17.38 -3.26 31.15
N ALA A 327 17.47 -4.06 30.07
CA ALA A 327 18.45 -5.13 29.95
C ALA A 327 19.90 -4.63 30.09
N HIS A 328 20.21 -3.45 29.55
CA HIS A 328 21.56 -2.87 29.62
C HIS A 328 21.97 -2.39 31.02
N PHE A 329 21.05 -2.38 31.99
CA PHE A 329 21.33 -2.06 33.40
C PHE A 329 21.26 -3.28 34.32
N ASN A 330 21.19 -4.50 33.77
CA ASN A 330 21.14 -5.73 34.53
C ASN A 330 21.98 -6.82 33.85
N ASP A 331 23.12 -7.17 34.44
CA ASP A 331 24.06 -8.15 33.89
C ASP A 331 23.51 -9.58 33.79
N LYS A 332 22.37 -9.85 34.44
CA LYS A 332 21.64 -11.13 34.37
C LYS A 332 20.50 -11.08 33.35
N ALA A 333 20.30 -9.98 32.64
CA ALA A 333 19.31 -9.89 31.58
C ALA A 333 19.78 -10.66 30.34
N TRP A 334 18.96 -11.61 29.91
CA TRP A 334 19.13 -12.30 28.63
C TRP A 334 17.92 -12.03 27.75
N PHE A 335 18.10 -11.59 26.50
CA PHE A 335 16.97 -11.34 25.60
C PHE A 335 17.25 -11.76 24.16
N ARG A 336 16.18 -12.08 23.43
CA ARG A 336 16.22 -12.51 22.03
C ARG A 336 15.02 -11.96 21.25
N GLY A 337 15.24 -11.77 19.95
CA GLY A 337 14.16 -11.62 18.99
C GLY A 337 13.51 -12.97 18.71
N ILE A 338 12.18 -13.00 18.63
CA ILE A 338 11.42 -14.18 18.23
C ILE A 338 11.19 -14.09 16.73
N TYR A 339 11.62 -15.12 16.01
CA TYR A 339 11.45 -15.24 14.57
C TYR A 339 10.55 -16.42 14.24
N ALA A 340 9.75 -16.30 13.18
CA ALA A 340 9.09 -17.41 12.49
C ALA A 340 9.70 -17.49 11.09
N ASN A 341 10.46 -18.56 10.81
CA ASN A 341 11.45 -18.59 9.74
C ASN A 341 12.34 -17.34 9.82
N ASP A 342 12.31 -16.46 8.83
CA ASP A 342 13.10 -15.22 8.80
C ASP A 342 12.31 -13.96 9.15
N THR A 343 11.02 -14.09 9.47
CA THR A 343 10.16 -12.97 9.87
C THR A 343 10.29 -12.71 11.36
N ALA A 344 10.65 -11.48 11.75
CA ALA A 344 10.64 -11.05 13.14
C ALA A 344 9.20 -10.87 13.63
N ILE A 345 8.80 -11.61 14.66
CA ILE A 345 7.41 -11.68 15.12
C ILE A 345 7.22 -11.31 16.60
N GLY A 346 8.29 -11.22 17.38
CA GLY A 346 8.17 -10.96 18.81
C GLY A 346 9.49 -10.76 19.55
N PHE A 347 9.42 -10.65 20.87
CA PHE A 347 10.55 -10.40 21.76
C PHE A 347 10.41 -11.24 23.03
N VAL A 348 11.53 -11.76 23.55
CA VAL A 348 11.58 -12.48 24.82
C VAL A 348 12.77 -12.05 25.67
N MET A 349 12.59 -12.01 26.98
CA MET A 349 13.62 -11.65 27.95
C MET A 349 13.51 -12.49 29.23
N LEU A 350 14.65 -12.93 29.75
CA LEU A 350 14.81 -13.64 31.00
C LEU A 350 15.66 -12.83 31.98
N TYR A 351 15.42 -13.05 33.27
CA TYR A 351 16.45 -12.96 34.29
C TYR A 351 17.16 -14.33 34.36
N ASP A 352 18.36 -14.37 33.81
CA ASP A 352 19.22 -15.55 33.63
C ASP A 352 20.40 -15.47 34.62
N ASP A 353 20.17 -16.01 35.82
CA ASP A 353 21.16 -16.01 36.90
C ASP A 353 21.68 -17.42 37.15
N PRO A 354 22.89 -17.78 36.64
CA PRO A 354 23.43 -19.13 36.70
C PRO A 354 23.72 -19.62 38.13
N ASP A 355 23.73 -18.69 39.10
CA ASP A 355 23.97 -18.97 40.51
C ASP A 355 22.68 -19.40 41.25
N LYS A 356 21.52 -19.33 40.58
CA LYS A 356 20.21 -19.67 41.14
C LYS A 356 19.57 -20.85 40.40
N PRO A 357 18.80 -21.70 41.10
CA PRO A 357 18.08 -22.80 40.46
C PRO A 357 16.80 -22.34 39.73
N THR A 358 16.40 -21.08 39.94
CA THR A 358 15.18 -20.47 39.41
C THR A 358 15.53 -19.40 38.38
N TYR A 359 14.95 -19.54 37.18
CA TYR A 359 15.04 -18.56 36.09
C TYR A 359 13.70 -17.85 35.95
N TYR A 360 13.69 -16.60 35.51
CA TYR A 360 12.45 -15.81 35.47
C TYR A 360 12.19 -15.24 34.09
N LEU A 361 11.05 -15.57 33.49
CA LEU A 361 10.55 -14.94 32.27
C LEU A 361 10.10 -13.51 32.61
N TRP A 362 10.92 -12.55 32.18
CA TRP A 362 10.72 -11.14 32.47
C TRP A 362 9.84 -10.46 31.40
N ARG A 363 10.04 -10.79 30.12
CA ARG A 363 9.20 -10.26 29.03
C ARG A 363 8.89 -11.33 27.99
N LEU A 364 7.64 -11.35 27.55
CA LEU A 364 7.20 -12.04 26.34
C LEU A 364 6.28 -11.11 25.56
N MET A 365 6.58 -10.87 24.29
CA MET A 365 5.75 -10.08 23.39
C MET A 365 5.69 -10.76 22.03
N ILE A 366 4.49 -10.93 21.48
CA ILE A 366 4.25 -11.34 20.09
C ILE A 366 3.48 -10.18 19.44
N ALA A 367 3.90 -9.69 18.29
CA ALA A 367 3.20 -8.59 17.62
C ALA A 367 1.77 -9.02 17.20
N GLY A 368 0.82 -8.08 17.21
CA GLY A 368 -0.62 -8.34 17.04
C GLY A 368 -0.99 -9.22 15.84
N PRO A 369 -0.45 -8.96 14.63
CA PRO A 369 -0.72 -9.78 13.44
C PRO A 369 -0.32 -11.27 13.57
N TYR A 370 0.53 -11.61 14.54
CA TYR A 370 1.04 -12.95 14.78
C TYR A 370 0.42 -13.63 16.01
N GLN A 371 -0.44 -12.95 16.76
CA GLN A 371 -1.12 -13.52 17.92
C GLN A 371 -2.23 -14.50 17.51
N GLY A 372 -2.55 -15.46 18.39
CA GLY A 372 -3.54 -16.51 18.10
C GLY A 372 -3.11 -17.56 17.07
N LYS A 373 -1.93 -17.41 16.45
CA LYS A 373 -1.38 -18.33 15.43
C LYS A 373 -0.49 -19.45 16.01
N GLY A 374 -0.30 -19.50 17.33
CA GLY A 374 0.50 -20.52 18.02
C GLY A 374 1.97 -20.16 18.26
N PHE A 375 2.47 -19.06 17.69
CA PHE A 375 3.88 -18.67 17.81
C PHE A 375 4.32 -18.37 19.25
N GLY A 376 3.45 -17.77 20.08
CA GLY A 376 3.77 -17.54 21.49
C GLY A 376 4.04 -18.84 22.26
N ARG A 377 3.26 -19.90 21.98
CA ARG A 377 3.47 -21.24 22.55
C ARG A 377 4.81 -21.81 22.10
N GLN A 378 5.13 -21.75 20.81
CA GLN A 378 6.40 -22.25 20.31
C GLN A 378 7.60 -21.47 20.88
N ALA A 379 7.49 -20.15 21.02
CA ALA A 379 8.54 -19.32 21.62
C ALA A 379 8.83 -19.72 23.08
N ILE A 380 7.79 -19.98 23.89
CA ILE A 380 7.98 -20.46 25.26
C ILE A 380 8.56 -21.87 25.30
N LEU A 381 8.21 -22.77 24.38
CA LEU A 381 8.83 -24.09 24.32
C LEU A 381 10.34 -24.00 24.03
N ARG A 382 10.76 -23.14 23.08
CA ARG A 382 12.18 -22.87 22.82
C ARG A 382 12.89 -22.24 24.02
N LEU A 383 12.19 -21.39 24.75
CA LEU A 383 12.70 -20.79 25.98
C LEU A 383 12.88 -21.84 27.08
N ILE A 384 11.93 -22.76 27.25
CA ILE A 384 12.01 -23.86 28.21
C ILE A 384 13.21 -24.76 27.89
N ASP A 385 13.41 -25.09 26.60
CA ASP A 385 14.57 -25.88 26.15
C ASP A 385 15.89 -25.15 26.47
N TYR A 386 15.95 -23.84 26.24
CA TYR A 386 17.09 -23.00 26.62
C TYR A 386 17.34 -23.06 28.13
N VAL A 387 16.32 -22.86 28.97
CA VAL A 387 16.44 -22.83 30.44
C VAL A 387 16.83 -24.19 31.00
N LYS A 388 16.31 -25.31 30.46
CA LYS A 388 16.71 -26.66 30.86
C LYS A 388 18.20 -26.93 30.66
N GLY A 389 18.81 -26.27 29.68
CA GLY A 389 20.26 -26.33 29.43
C GLY A 389 21.10 -25.47 30.38
N ARG A 390 20.49 -24.65 31.24
CA ARG A 390 21.22 -23.75 32.14
C ARG A 390 21.67 -24.42 33.43
N PRO A 391 22.77 -23.95 34.06
CA PRO A 391 23.26 -24.52 35.31
C PRO A 391 22.20 -24.51 36.41
N GLY A 392 22.04 -25.63 37.11
CA GLY A 392 21.19 -25.72 38.30
C GLY A 392 19.68 -25.55 38.05
N ALA A 393 19.21 -25.41 36.81
CA ALA A 393 17.81 -25.08 36.52
C ALA A 393 16.82 -26.17 37.01
N THR A 394 15.96 -25.79 37.96
CA THR A 394 14.86 -26.61 38.47
C THR A 394 13.48 -26.05 38.14
N GLU A 395 13.37 -24.72 38.00
CA GLU A 395 12.09 -24.07 37.69
C GLU A 395 12.26 -22.80 36.83
N LEU A 396 11.23 -22.53 36.02
CA LEU A 396 11.04 -21.28 35.29
C LEU A 396 9.83 -20.56 35.90
N LYS A 397 10.06 -19.39 36.49
CA LYS A 397 9.00 -18.50 37.00
C LYS A 397 8.59 -17.47 35.95
N ALA A 398 7.39 -16.95 36.07
CA ALA A 398 6.90 -15.77 35.35
C ALA A 398 5.86 -15.06 36.23
N SER A 399 5.42 -13.88 35.83
CA SER A 399 4.33 -13.15 36.46
C SER A 399 3.39 -12.54 35.42
N TYR A 400 2.17 -12.22 35.85
CA TYR A 400 1.23 -11.46 35.03
C TYR A 400 0.18 -10.73 35.86
N VAL A 401 -0.31 -9.60 35.35
CA VAL A 401 -1.48 -8.90 35.93
C VAL A 401 -2.76 -9.69 35.64
N SER A 402 -3.51 -10.02 36.68
CA SER A 402 -4.74 -10.81 36.57
C SER A 402 -5.93 -9.95 36.08
N ILE A 403 -6.13 -9.90 34.76
CA ILE A 403 -7.25 -9.21 34.11
C ILE A 403 -8.08 -10.16 33.22
N PRO A 404 -9.36 -9.86 32.95
CA PRO A 404 -10.16 -10.60 31.97
C PRO A 404 -9.48 -10.61 30.59
N GLY A 405 -9.30 -11.79 30.00
CA GLY A 405 -8.56 -11.95 28.73
C GLY A 405 -7.03 -11.82 28.87
N GLY A 406 -6.50 -11.76 30.09
CA GLY A 406 -5.07 -11.72 30.37
C GLY A 406 -4.34 -13.05 30.09
N PRO A 407 -3.01 -13.11 30.29
CA PRO A 407 -2.17 -14.22 29.84
C PRO A 407 -2.22 -15.46 30.73
N GLY A 408 -2.98 -15.45 31.84
CA GLY A 408 -3.07 -16.57 32.79
C GLY A 408 -3.44 -17.91 32.14
N PRO A 409 -4.56 -18.02 31.39
CA PRO A 409 -4.93 -19.25 30.70
C PRO A 409 -3.87 -19.74 29.69
N PHE A 410 -3.15 -18.80 29.05
CA PHE A 410 -2.06 -19.13 28.14
C PHE A 410 -0.93 -19.84 28.88
N TYR A 411 -0.46 -19.30 30.01
CA TYR A 411 0.60 -19.93 30.80
C TYR A 411 0.16 -21.27 31.42
N GLN A 412 -1.08 -21.37 31.91
CA GLN A 412 -1.63 -22.62 32.43
C GLN A 412 -1.64 -23.72 31.36
N SER A 413 -1.97 -23.38 30.11
CA SER A 413 -1.92 -24.32 28.98
C SER A 413 -0.51 -24.84 28.63
N LEU A 414 0.52 -24.25 29.22
CA LEU A 414 1.94 -24.62 29.09
C LEU A 414 2.45 -25.35 30.34
N GLY A 415 1.59 -25.60 31.34
CA GLY A 415 1.94 -26.30 32.58
C GLY A 415 2.46 -25.39 33.70
N PHE A 416 2.33 -24.07 33.58
CA PHE A 416 2.64 -23.18 34.68
C PHE A 416 1.53 -23.23 35.75
N GLU A 417 1.94 -23.27 37.01
CA GLU A 417 1.07 -23.31 38.17
C GLU A 417 1.27 -22.06 39.04
N PRO A 418 0.20 -21.49 39.62
CA PRO A 418 0.33 -20.41 40.62
C PRO A 418 1.17 -20.84 41.81
N THR A 419 2.07 -19.96 42.25
CA THR A 419 2.90 -20.20 43.45
C THR A 419 2.20 -19.79 44.75
N GLY A 420 1.21 -18.91 44.65
CA GLY A 420 0.62 -18.19 45.80
C GLY A 420 1.36 -16.90 46.16
N GLU A 421 2.50 -16.61 45.53
CA GLU A 421 3.24 -15.35 45.66
C GLU A 421 2.67 -14.27 44.73
N MET A 422 2.81 -13.01 45.15
CA MET A 422 2.47 -11.81 44.35
C MET A 422 3.72 -10.93 44.22
N ASP A 423 3.95 -10.38 43.02
CA ASP A 423 4.98 -9.37 42.77
C ASP A 423 4.29 -8.07 42.35
N GLY A 424 4.18 -7.12 43.27
CA GLY A 424 3.29 -5.97 43.10
C GLY A 424 1.82 -6.42 42.96
N ASP A 425 1.23 -6.15 41.79
CA ASP A 425 -0.12 -6.55 41.39
C ASP A 425 -0.14 -7.81 40.48
N GLU A 426 1.03 -8.42 40.26
CA GLU A 426 1.17 -9.57 39.37
C GLU A 426 1.17 -10.91 40.11
N VAL A 427 0.47 -11.90 39.55
CA VAL A 427 0.43 -13.27 40.06
C VAL A 427 1.68 -14.01 39.64
N VAL A 428 2.45 -14.52 40.60
CA VAL A 428 3.67 -15.30 40.30
C VAL A 428 3.31 -16.76 40.03
N ILE A 429 3.73 -17.24 38.88
CA ILE A 429 3.54 -18.61 38.39
C ILE A 429 4.89 -19.30 38.20
N ARG A 430 4.90 -20.64 38.27
CA ARG A 430 6.10 -21.45 38.05
C ARG A 430 5.81 -22.67 37.16
N LEU A 431 6.82 -23.06 36.39
CA LEU A 431 6.90 -24.33 35.69
C LEU A 431 8.09 -25.11 36.25
N LYS A 432 7.83 -26.33 36.73
CA LYS A 432 8.91 -27.26 37.12
C LYS A 432 9.58 -27.82 35.88
N LEU A 433 10.90 -27.78 35.85
CA LEU A 433 11.71 -28.24 34.71
C LEU A 433 12.27 -29.66 34.91
N ARG A 434 12.16 -30.19 36.13
CA ARG A 434 12.59 -31.51 36.57
C ARG A 434 11.52 -32.18 37.41
#